data_AF-A0A382T684-F1
#
_entry.id   AF-A0A382T684-F1
#
_cell.length_a   1.000
_cell.length_b   1.000
_cell.length_c   1.000
_cell.angle_alpha   90.00
_cell.angle_beta   90.00
_cell.angle_gamma   90.00
#
_symmetry.space_group_name_H-M   'P 1'
#
loop_
_entity.id
_entity.type
_entity.pdbx_description
1 polymer ?
#
loop_
_entity_poly.entity_id
_entity_poly.type
_entity_poly.pdbx_seq_one_letter_code
_entity_poly.pdbx_strand_id
1 'polypeptide(L)'
;MAVFNLLLFYWATQVKDDVLSRGYEEKIKATEIMASALDELKNVRMEKGVFVDTENDPNETALVGQAFSLITTDEGVLDWKLSTLNPNFAAGIVDMFYELGLQSGDVVAVAITGSMPGGNIALYSACQSMGILPVVITSVGASQWGATDPYFTWLDMESVLFEK
;
A
#
# COMPACT_ATOMS: atom_id res chain seq x y z
N MET A 1 -5.74 -41.92 33.62
CA MET A 1 -4.76 -41.35 32.66
C MET A 1 -5.43 -40.62 31.50
N ALA A 2 -6.34 -41.24 30.72
CA ALA A 2 -6.98 -40.58 29.57
C ALA A 2 -7.75 -39.28 29.92
N VAL A 3 -8.58 -39.30 30.97
CA VAL A 3 -9.34 -38.12 31.41
C VAL A 3 -8.43 -36.99 31.88
N PHE A 4 -7.35 -37.32 32.58
CA PHE A 4 -6.36 -36.34 33.05
C PHE A 4 -5.65 -35.67 31.86
N ASN A 5 -5.26 -36.43 30.83
CA ASN A 5 -4.66 -35.88 29.62
C ASN A 5 -5.63 -34.98 28.83
N LEU A 6 -6.91 -35.34 28.76
CA LEU A 6 -7.95 -34.51 28.13
C LEU A 6 -8.16 -33.19 28.89
N LEU A 7 -8.12 -33.23 30.22
CA LEU A 7 -8.23 -32.03 31.05
C LEU A 7 -7.02 -31.10 30.88
N LEU A 8 -5.80 -31.66 30.83
CA LEU A 8 -4.60 -30.87 30.57
C LEU A 8 -4.61 -30.26 29.17
N PHE A 9 -5.03 -31.01 28.15
CA PHE A 9 -5.16 -30.51 26.79
C PHE A 9 -6.20 -29.38 26.71
N TYR A 10 -7.38 -29.58 27.30
CA TYR A 10 -8.41 -28.54 27.36
C TYR A 10 -7.90 -27.28 28.05
N TRP A 11 -7.22 -27.42 29.20
CA TRP A 11 -6.67 -26.27 29.91
C TRP A 11 -5.61 -25.54 29.09
N ALA A 12 -4.69 -26.26 28.45
CA ALA A 12 -3.69 -25.69 27.55
C ALA A 12 -4.32 -24.94 26.36
N THR A 13 -5.47 -25.39 25.85
CA THR A 13 -6.18 -24.67 24.77
C THR A 13 -6.93 -23.42 25.23
N GLN A 14 -7.25 -23.31 26.53
CA GLN A 14 -7.91 -22.14 27.12
C GLN A 14 -6.89 -21.08 27.53
N VAL A 15 -5.63 -21.46 27.79
CA VAL A 15 -4.52 -20.53 28.03
C VAL A 15 -3.95 -20.11 26.68
N LYS A 16 -4.60 -19.13 26.03
CA LYS A 16 -4.04 -18.40 24.89
C LYS A 16 -3.86 -16.95 25.33
N ASP A 17 -2.63 -16.47 25.28
CA ASP A 17 -2.34 -15.05 25.38
C ASP A 17 -2.24 -14.47 23.97
N ASP A 18 -3.10 -13.52 23.66
CA ASP A 18 -3.03 -12.77 22.41
C ASP A 18 -1.91 -11.72 22.55
N VAL A 19 -0.72 -12.10 22.08
CA VAL A 19 0.41 -11.16 22.01
C VAL A 19 0.30 -10.37 20.72
N LEU A 20 -0.04 -9.08 20.84
CA LEU A 20 -0.08 -8.18 19.69
C LEU A 20 1.30 -8.09 19.03
N SER A 21 1.31 -8.11 17.70
CA SER A 21 2.53 -7.90 16.94
C SER A 21 3.07 -6.49 17.17
N ARG A 22 4.38 -6.30 17.04
CA ARG A 22 5.01 -4.98 17.08
C ARG A 22 4.33 -4.04 16.07
N GLY A 23 4.02 -2.82 16.51
CA GLY A 23 3.38 -1.80 15.68
C GLY A 23 1.96 -2.13 15.27
N TYR A 24 1.24 -2.93 16.06
CA TYR A 24 -0.10 -3.41 15.69
C TYR A 24 -1.05 -2.26 15.35
N GLU A 25 -1.12 -1.22 16.18
CA GLU A 25 -2.01 -0.08 15.96
C GLU A 25 -1.62 0.70 14.70
N GLU A 26 -0.33 0.96 14.51
CA GLU A 26 0.22 1.68 13.37
C GLU A 26 0.05 0.90 12.06
N LYS A 27 0.09 -0.43 12.11
CA LYS A 27 -0.19 -1.32 10.97
C LYS A 27 -1.66 -1.22 10.55
N ILE A 28 -2.59 -1.33 11.49
CA ILE A 28 -4.02 -1.17 11.21
C ILE A 28 -4.31 0.22 10.64
N LYS A 29 -3.78 1.26 11.29
CA LYS A 29 -3.95 2.65 10.85
C LYS A 29 -3.37 2.89 9.45
N ALA A 30 -2.19 2.36 9.15
CA ALA A 30 -1.59 2.49 7.81
C ALA A 30 -2.43 1.80 6.73
N THR A 31 -2.95 0.60 7.02
CA THR A 31 -3.86 -0.13 6.12
C THR A 31 -5.14 0.67 5.86
N GLU A 32 -5.74 1.27 6.89
CA GLU A 32 -6.96 2.09 6.76
C GLU A 32 -6.72 3.35 5.93
N ILE A 33 -5.61 4.06 6.19
CA ILE A 33 -5.22 5.25 5.40
C ILE A 33 -5.03 4.86 3.93
N MET A 34 -4.30 3.78 3.66
CA MET A 34 -4.06 3.31 2.30
C MET A 34 -5.35 2.89 1.60
N ALA A 35 -6.24 2.16 2.28
CA ALA A 35 -7.54 1.78 1.73
C ALA A 35 -8.36 3.01 1.31
N SER A 36 -8.44 4.01 2.20
CA SER A 36 -9.13 5.27 1.90
C SER A 36 -8.52 6.01 0.72
N ALA A 37 -7.19 6.03 0.60
CA ALA A 37 -6.50 6.68 -0.51
C ALA A 37 -6.73 5.96 -1.85
N LEU A 38 -6.73 4.63 -1.85
CA LEU A 38 -7.03 3.83 -3.04
C LEU A 38 -8.47 4.05 -3.52
N ASP A 39 -9.43 4.02 -2.59
CA ASP A 39 -10.86 4.28 -2.89
C ASP A 39 -11.06 5.69 -3.45
N GLU A 40 -10.38 6.68 -2.89
CA GLU A 40 -10.45 8.06 -3.37
C GLU A 40 -9.96 8.19 -4.82
N LEU A 41 -8.77 7.64 -5.13
CA LEU A 41 -8.25 7.69 -6.49
C LEU A 41 -9.12 6.89 -7.48
N LYS A 42 -9.68 5.75 -7.04
CA LYS A 42 -10.64 4.99 -7.83
C LYS A 42 -11.86 5.85 -8.16
N ASN A 43 -12.45 6.53 -7.17
CA ASN A 43 -13.61 7.40 -7.38
C ASN A 43 -13.33 8.49 -8.40
N VAL A 44 -12.20 9.19 -8.30
CA VAL A 44 -11.77 10.21 -9.28
C VAL A 44 -11.69 9.64 -10.70
N ARG A 45 -11.21 8.41 -10.85
CA ARG A 45 -11.16 7.75 -12.16
C ARG A 45 -12.53 7.35 -12.69
N MET A 46 -13.40 6.86 -11.82
CA MET A 46 -14.77 6.49 -12.19
C MET A 46 -15.60 7.71 -12.60
N GLU A 47 -15.44 8.85 -11.92
CA GLU A 47 -16.08 10.12 -12.31
C GLU A 47 -15.67 10.60 -13.70
N LYS A 48 -14.42 10.31 -14.11
CA LYS A 48 -13.91 10.59 -15.46
C LYS A 48 -14.34 9.55 -16.51
N GLY A 49 -15.14 8.56 -16.13
CA GLY A 49 -15.67 7.54 -17.04
C GLY A 49 -14.62 6.57 -17.57
N VAL A 50 -13.54 6.33 -16.82
CA VAL A 50 -12.47 5.42 -17.22
C VAL A 50 -12.99 3.98 -17.22
N PHE A 51 -12.68 3.23 -18.28
CA PHE A 51 -12.94 1.80 -18.35
C PHE A 51 -11.88 1.02 -17.56
N VAL A 52 -12.32 0.16 -16.65
CA VAL A 52 -11.44 -0.74 -15.88
C VAL A 52 -11.22 -2.02 -16.68
N ASP A 53 -9.96 -2.33 -16.96
CA ASP A 53 -9.56 -3.59 -17.57
C ASP A 53 -9.61 -4.72 -16.53
N THR A 54 -10.73 -5.40 -16.42
CA THR A 54 -10.94 -6.47 -15.43
C THR A 54 -10.03 -7.68 -15.63
N GLU A 55 -9.41 -7.84 -16.80
CA GLU A 55 -8.46 -8.93 -17.05
C GLU A 55 -7.12 -8.65 -16.38
N ASN A 56 -6.62 -7.42 -16.51
CA ASN A 56 -5.33 -7.02 -15.93
C ASN A 56 -5.47 -6.37 -14.53
N ASP A 57 -6.66 -5.90 -14.16
CA ASP A 57 -7.01 -5.33 -12.86
C ASP A 57 -8.22 -6.07 -12.25
N PRO A 58 -8.04 -7.33 -11.79
CA PRO A 58 -9.13 -8.16 -11.29
C PRO A 58 -9.75 -7.65 -9.99
N ASN A 59 -9.07 -6.75 -9.28
CA ASN A 59 -9.59 -6.10 -8.06
C ASN A 59 -10.31 -4.78 -8.38
N GLU A 60 -10.42 -4.44 -9.65
CA GLU A 60 -11.07 -3.23 -10.16
C GLU A 60 -10.59 -1.95 -9.46
N THR A 61 -9.28 -1.84 -9.23
CA THR A 61 -8.68 -0.70 -8.53
C THR A 61 -8.74 0.58 -9.37
N ALA A 62 -8.81 0.45 -10.69
CA ALA A 62 -8.63 1.50 -11.68
C ALA A 62 -7.21 2.14 -11.67
N LEU A 63 -6.26 1.58 -10.93
CA LEU A 63 -4.91 2.13 -10.77
C LEU A 63 -3.84 1.34 -11.54
N VAL A 64 -4.22 0.25 -12.18
CA VAL A 64 -3.35 -0.47 -13.12
C VAL A 64 -3.34 0.28 -14.45
N GLY A 65 -2.17 0.79 -14.84
CA GLY A 65 -2.02 1.48 -16.12
C GLY A 65 -1.82 0.54 -17.29
N GLN A 66 -1.68 1.13 -18.49
CA GLN A 66 -1.40 0.40 -19.72
C GLN A 66 0.02 -0.18 -19.72
N ALA A 67 0.20 -1.29 -20.44
CA ALA A 67 1.52 -1.86 -20.71
C ALA A 67 2.42 -0.93 -21.54
N PHE A 68 1.83 -0.09 -22.41
CA PHE A 68 2.57 0.85 -23.25
C PHE A 68 1.84 2.19 -23.36
N SER A 69 2.57 3.28 -23.10
CA SER A 69 2.12 4.66 -23.31
C SER A 69 3.32 5.57 -23.60
N LEU A 70 3.04 6.86 -23.82
CA LEU A 70 4.08 7.89 -24.03
C LEU A 70 5.00 8.11 -22.83
N ILE A 71 4.60 7.66 -21.64
CA ILE A 71 5.36 7.83 -20.39
C ILE A 71 5.84 6.48 -19.80
N THR A 72 5.71 5.39 -20.57
CA THR A 72 6.30 4.11 -20.21
C THR A 72 7.82 4.15 -20.38
N THR A 73 8.56 3.92 -19.30
CA THR A 73 10.03 4.02 -19.30
C THR A 73 10.74 2.67 -19.32
N ASP A 74 10.08 1.60 -18.87
CA ASP A 74 10.70 0.29 -18.69
C ASP A 74 9.65 -0.84 -18.70
N GLU A 75 10.10 -2.08 -18.84
CA GLU A 75 9.30 -3.29 -18.66
C GLU A 75 8.83 -3.46 -17.21
N GLY A 76 7.70 -4.14 -17.01
CA GLY A 76 7.12 -4.32 -15.67
C GLY A 76 6.35 -5.63 -15.51
N VAL A 77 6.33 -6.15 -14.28
CA VAL A 77 5.56 -7.34 -13.92
C VAL A 77 4.23 -6.92 -13.30
N LEU A 78 3.12 -7.30 -13.92
CA LEU A 78 1.76 -6.93 -13.49
C LEU A 78 1.47 -7.39 -12.05
N ASP A 79 1.81 -8.63 -11.71
CA ASP A 79 1.58 -9.20 -10.37
C ASP A 79 2.22 -8.39 -9.25
N TRP A 80 3.37 -7.77 -9.52
CA TRP A 80 4.05 -6.92 -8.54
C TRP A 80 3.22 -5.65 -8.30
N LYS A 81 2.62 -5.08 -9.34
CA LYS A 81 1.76 -3.88 -9.22
C LYS A 81 0.52 -4.20 -8.41
N LEU A 82 -0.16 -5.29 -8.75
CA LEU A 82 -1.36 -5.77 -8.07
C LEU A 82 -1.08 -6.04 -6.58
N SER A 83 0.07 -6.62 -6.26
CA SER A 83 0.48 -6.87 -4.87
C SER A 83 0.57 -5.58 -4.07
N THR A 84 1.11 -4.51 -4.65
CA THR A 84 1.21 -3.20 -3.98
C THR A 84 -0.11 -2.45 -3.87
N LEU A 85 -1.17 -2.87 -4.57
CA LEU A 85 -2.50 -2.25 -4.48
C LEU A 85 -3.36 -2.89 -3.38
N ASN A 86 -2.83 -3.86 -2.63
CA ASN A 86 -3.47 -4.36 -1.43
C ASN A 86 -3.17 -3.43 -0.24
N PRO A 87 -4.18 -2.90 0.48
CA PRO A 87 -3.97 -2.04 1.63
C PRO A 87 -3.02 -2.60 2.72
N ASN A 88 -2.98 -3.93 2.89
CA ASN A 88 -2.06 -4.57 3.84
C ASN A 88 -0.58 -4.39 3.48
N PHE A 89 -0.26 -3.95 2.26
CA PHE A 89 1.10 -3.61 1.87
C PHE A 89 1.67 -2.48 2.75
N ALA A 90 0.83 -1.53 3.19
CA ALA A 90 1.24 -0.47 4.11
C ALA A 90 1.66 -1.02 5.49
N ALA A 91 0.95 -2.02 6.02
CA ALA A 91 1.34 -2.69 7.26
C ALA A 91 2.71 -3.39 7.14
N GLY A 92 3.05 -3.90 5.95
CA GLY A 92 4.38 -4.44 5.67
C GLY A 92 5.47 -3.37 5.77
N ILE A 93 5.24 -2.18 5.22
CA ILE A 93 6.18 -1.05 5.32
C ILE A 93 6.33 -0.57 6.77
N VAL A 94 5.23 -0.49 7.53
CA VAL A 94 5.27 -0.19 8.97
C VAL A 94 6.16 -1.20 9.70
N ASP A 95 6.02 -2.50 9.43
CA ASP A 95 6.88 -3.50 10.07
C ASP A 95 8.36 -3.27 9.73
N MET A 96 8.66 -2.97 8.47
CA MET A 96 10.00 -2.63 7.99
C MET A 96 10.57 -1.39 8.72
N PHE A 97 9.75 -0.36 8.93
CA PHE A 97 10.16 0.84 9.67
C PHE A 97 10.51 0.53 11.13
N TYR A 98 9.75 -0.35 11.78
CA TYR A 98 10.12 -0.83 13.11
C TYR A 98 11.39 -1.69 13.12
N GLU A 99 11.65 -2.49 12.09
CA GLU A 99 12.93 -3.22 11.96
C GLU A 99 14.12 -2.27 11.83
N LEU A 100 13.93 -1.16 11.13
CA LEU A 100 14.92 -0.09 10.98
C LEU A 100 15.03 0.80 12.24
N GLY A 101 14.16 0.59 13.24
CA GLY A 101 14.17 1.36 14.48
C GLY A 101 13.69 2.80 14.33
N LEU A 102 12.92 3.11 13.28
CA LEU A 102 12.38 4.44 13.05
C LEU A 102 11.36 4.82 14.13
N GLN A 103 11.36 6.09 14.50
CA GLN A 103 10.52 6.67 15.53
C GLN A 103 9.77 7.89 15.01
N SER A 104 8.64 8.21 15.66
CA SER A 104 7.88 9.42 15.31
C SER A 104 8.76 10.67 15.36
N GLY A 105 8.67 11.50 14.32
CA GLY A 105 9.51 12.69 14.14
C GLY A 105 10.78 12.45 13.32
N ASP A 106 11.15 11.20 13.04
CA ASP A 106 12.27 10.92 12.13
C ASP A 106 11.98 11.39 10.71
N VAL A 107 13.05 11.78 10.00
CA VAL A 107 12.99 12.27 8.63
C VAL A 107 13.63 11.24 7.71
N VAL A 108 12.92 10.84 6.65
CA VAL A 108 13.40 9.88 5.66
C VAL A 108 13.42 10.50 4.27
N ALA A 109 14.52 10.36 3.53
CA ALA A 109 14.57 10.72 2.13
C ALA A 109 14.06 9.55 1.28
N VAL A 110 13.08 9.81 0.42
CA VAL A 110 12.46 8.76 -0.41
C VAL A 110 12.48 9.18 -1.87
N ALA A 111 12.99 8.29 -2.73
CA ALA A 111 12.97 8.46 -4.17
C ALA A 111 11.91 7.52 -4.74
N ILE A 112 10.92 8.09 -5.43
CA ILE A 112 9.79 7.34 -5.97
C ILE A 112 9.60 7.63 -7.46
N THR A 113 8.89 6.72 -8.12
CA THR A 113 8.53 6.86 -9.54
C THR A 113 7.04 6.56 -9.71
N GLY A 114 6.49 6.81 -10.89
CA GLY A 114 5.13 6.36 -11.23
C GLY A 114 4.99 4.85 -11.38
N SER A 115 6.07 4.07 -11.27
CA SER A 115 6.05 2.62 -11.52
C SER A 115 5.26 1.82 -10.49
N MET A 116 5.16 2.28 -9.24
CA MET A 116 4.50 1.56 -8.15
C MET A 116 3.53 2.47 -7.38
N PRO A 117 2.41 2.91 -7.97
CA PRO A 117 1.48 3.83 -7.30
C PRO A 117 0.98 3.30 -5.96
N GLY A 118 0.57 2.02 -5.90
CA GLY A 118 0.18 1.37 -4.66
C GLY A 118 1.29 1.35 -3.61
N GLY A 119 2.54 1.11 -4.02
CA GLY A 119 3.71 1.13 -3.13
C GLY A 119 4.01 2.52 -2.58
N ASN A 120 3.85 3.56 -3.40
CA ASN A 120 4.02 4.94 -2.97
C ASN A 120 2.94 5.34 -1.93
N ILE A 121 1.68 4.98 -2.19
CA ILE A 121 0.58 5.22 -1.25
C ILE A 121 0.82 4.46 0.06
N ALA A 122 1.26 3.20 -0.01
CA ALA A 122 1.61 2.39 1.15
C ALA A 122 2.71 3.05 2.00
N LEU A 123 3.76 3.57 1.34
CA LEU A 123 4.86 4.27 1.99
C LEU A 123 4.35 5.51 2.73
N TYR A 124 3.54 6.34 2.08
CA TYR A 124 2.98 7.53 2.70
C TYR A 124 2.03 7.21 3.85
N SER A 125 1.23 6.16 3.70
CA SER A 125 0.32 5.69 4.74
C SER A 125 1.08 5.20 5.98
N ALA A 126 2.18 4.48 5.79
CA ALA A 126 3.07 4.06 6.87
C ALA A 126 3.77 5.26 7.53
N CYS A 127 4.26 6.21 6.74
CA CYS A 127 4.85 7.44 7.27
C CYS A 127 3.83 8.22 8.12
N GLN A 128 2.61 8.40 7.62
CA GLN A 128 1.54 9.10 8.32
C GLN A 128 1.06 8.35 9.58
N SER A 129 1.00 7.02 9.54
CA SER A 129 0.56 6.24 10.70
C SER A 129 1.54 6.36 11.87
N MET A 130 2.84 6.30 11.57
CA MET A 130 3.95 6.37 12.53
C MET A 130 4.44 7.79 12.83
N GLY A 131 3.98 8.82 12.11
CA GLY A 131 4.44 10.20 12.23
C GLY A 131 5.89 10.40 11.76
N ILE A 132 6.30 9.66 10.72
CA ILE A 132 7.57 9.84 10.01
C ILE A 132 7.40 10.94 8.97
N LEU A 133 8.42 11.77 8.78
CA LEU A 133 8.44 12.88 7.84
C LEU A 133 9.19 12.49 6.56
N PRO A 134 8.51 12.16 5.45
CA PRO A 134 9.17 11.86 4.19
C PRO A 134 9.59 13.14 3.46
N VAL A 135 10.82 13.18 2.97
CA VAL A 135 11.31 14.14 1.98
C VAL A 135 11.32 13.42 0.62
N VAL A 136 10.35 13.79 -0.22
CA VAL A 136 10.03 13.06 -1.45
C VAL A 136 10.78 13.65 -2.65
N ILE A 137 11.41 12.77 -3.43
CA ILE A 137 11.97 13.06 -4.75
C ILE A 137 11.23 12.18 -5.76
N THR A 138 10.46 12.82 -6.64
CA THR A 138 9.54 12.11 -7.55
C THR A 138 10.00 12.17 -8.99
N SER A 139 9.97 11.02 -9.67
CA SER A 139 10.01 10.92 -11.14
C SER A 139 8.63 10.57 -11.71
N VAL A 140 8.24 11.22 -12.80
CA VAL A 140 6.93 11.01 -13.44
C VAL A 140 6.86 9.71 -14.24
N GLY A 141 8.01 9.25 -14.76
CA GLY A 141 8.07 8.03 -15.57
C GLY A 141 7.62 6.78 -14.81
N ALA A 142 6.97 5.87 -15.53
CA ALA A 142 6.47 4.62 -14.97
C ALA A 142 6.86 3.42 -15.84
N SER A 143 7.23 2.30 -15.22
CA SER A 143 7.28 1.01 -15.92
C SER A 143 5.87 0.58 -16.33
N GLN A 144 5.77 -0.42 -17.21
CA GLN A 144 4.50 -1.06 -17.56
C GLN A 144 3.61 -1.31 -16.34
N TRP A 145 2.30 -1.12 -16.52
CA TRP A 145 1.25 -1.35 -15.50
C TRP A 145 1.24 -0.38 -14.31
N GLY A 146 2.23 0.51 -14.19
CA GLY A 146 2.23 1.60 -13.19
C GLY A 146 1.29 2.75 -13.55
N ALA A 147 1.57 3.96 -13.06
CA ALA A 147 0.88 5.19 -13.47
C ALA A 147 1.31 5.64 -14.88
N THR A 148 1.02 4.80 -15.86
CA THR A 148 1.41 5.01 -17.27
C THR A 148 0.36 5.80 -18.05
N ASP A 149 -0.78 6.16 -17.47
CA ASP A 149 -1.76 7.04 -18.11
C ASP A 149 -1.24 8.49 -18.14
N PRO A 150 -0.94 9.08 -19.32
CA PRO A 150 -0.43 10.45 -19.40
C PRO A 150 -1.41 11.52 -18.89
N TYR A 151 -2.68 11.17 -18.71
CA TYR A 151 -3.72 12.06 -18.19
C TYR A 151 -4.07 11.78 -16.72
N PHE A 152 -3.38 10.82 -16.10
CA PHE A 152 -3.50 10.49 -14.70
C PHE A 152 -2.18 9.91 -14.20
N THR A 153 -1.17 10.76 -14.18
CA THR A 153 0.19 10.43 -13.75
C THR A 153 0.27 10.28 -12.23
N TRP A 154 1.40 9.81 -11.72
CA TRP A 154 1.62 9.78 -10.28
C TRP A 154 1.52 11.17 -9.62
N LEU A 155 1.96 12.24 -10.29
CA LEU A 155 1.82 13.59 -9.74
C LEU A 155 0.36 14.04 -9.65
N ASP A 156 -0.49 13.61 -10.58
CA ASP A 156 -1.93 13.88 -10.50
C ASP A 156 -2.55 13.13 -9.33
N MET A 157 -2.19 11.86 -9.13
CA MET A 157 -2.64 11.06 -7.98
C MET A 157 -2.18 11.66 -6.65
N GLU A 158 -0.91 12.04 -6.55
CA GLU A 158 -0.33 12.68 -5.37
C GLU A 158 -1.03 13.99 -5.05
N SER A 159 -1.34 14.81 -6.06
CA SER A 159 -2.07 16.07 -5.89
C SER A 159 -3.49 15.84 -5.37
N VAL A 160 -4.22 14.87 -5.92
CA VAL A 160 -5.57 14.48 -5.44
C VAL A 160 -5.54 14.08 -3.98
N LEU A 161 -4.55 13.28 -3.57
CA LEU A 161 -4.42 12.81 -2.20
C LEU A 161 -3.96 13.90 -1.22
N PHE A 162 -3.21 14.90 -1.70
CA PHE A 162 -2.72 16.00 -0.87
C PHE A 162 -3.79 17.07 -0.62
N GLU A 163 -4.69 17.30 -1.57
CA GLU A 163 -5.72 18.34 -1.48
C GLU A 163 -6.94 17.95 -0.64
N LYS A 164 -7.12 16.66 -0.34
CA LYS A 164 -8.22 16.13 0.48
C LYS A 164 -7.81 15.86 1.92
#